data_AF-A0A246F2U4-F1
#
_entry.id   AF-A0A246F2U4-F1
#
_cell.length_a   1.000
_cell.length_b   1.000
_cell.length_c   1.000
_cell.angle_alpha   90.00
_cell.angle_beta   90.00
_cell.angle_gamma   90.00
#
_symmetry.space_group_name_H-M   'P 1'
#
loop_
_entity.id
_entity.type
_entity.pdbx_description
1 polymer ?
#
loop_
_entity_poly.entity_id
_entity_poly.type
_entity_poly.pdbx_seq_one_letter_code
_entity_poly.pdbx_strand_id
1 'polypeptide(L)'
;GVVNILAADKLMHSPRLYATFLLWMLSELFESLPEVGDLDKPKLVFFFDEAHLLFKDAPAALIERIELVVRLVRSKGVGVYFVTQNPLDIPDTVLGQLGNRVQHALRAFTPRDQKAVKSAADTMRANPG
;
A
#
# COMPACT_ATOMS: atom_id res chain seq x y z
N GLY A 1 -4.70 -10.53 18.72
CA GLY A 1 -3.52 -9.75 18.28
C GLY A 1 -3.53 -8.40 18.97
N VAL A 2 -2.41 -7.70 18.97
CA VAL A 2 -2.33 -6.30 19.45
C VAL A 2 -2.57 -5.38 18.25
N VAL A 3 -3.41 -4.37 18.42
CA VAL A 3 -3.62 -3.31 17.41
C VAL A 3 -2.95 -2.05 17.94
N ASN A 4 -1.96 -1.56 17.20
CA ASN A 4 -1.29 -0.29 17.49
C ASN A 4 -1.78 0.75 16.49
N ILE A 5 -2.16 1.93 16.98
CA ILE A 5 -2.57 3.05 16.14
C ILE A 5 -1.48 4.11 16.24
N LEU A 6 -0.88 4.45 15.11
CA LEU A 6 0.02 5.57 14.98
C LEU A 6 -0.81 6.79 14.57
N ALA A 7 -1.15 7.64 15.54
CA ALA A 7 -1.88 8.88 15.29
C ALA A 7 -0.98 9.86 14.53
N ALA A 8 -1.19 9.98 13.22
CA ALA A 8 -0.42 10.83 12.32
C ALA A 8 -1.16 12.12 11.93
N ASP A 9 -2.22 12.50 12.65
CA ASP A 9 -3.12 13.62 12.28
C ASP A 9 -2.36 14.91 11.92
N LYS A 10 -1.33 15.24 12.70
CA LYS A 10 -0.48 16.41 12.46
C LYS A 10 0.47 16.22 11.27
N LEU A 11 0.99 15.00 11.08
CA LEU A 11 1.87 14.65 9.96
C LEU A 11 1.13 14.65 8.62
N MET A 12 -0.17 14.32 8.62
CA MET A 12 -1.00 14.37 7.40
C MET A 12 -1.10 15.78 6.82
N HIS A 13 -0.97 16.84 7.64
CA HIS A 13 -0.86 18.22 7.16
C HIS A 13 0.47 18.49 6.42
N SER A 14 1.45 17.59 6.52
CA SER A 14 2.73 17.64 5.82
C SER A 14 2.99 16.33 5.06
N PRO A 15 2.30 16.10 3.91
CA PRO A 15 2.32 14.82 3.21
C PRO A 15 3.72 14.29 2.88
N ARG A 16 4.66 15.19 2.53
CA ARG A 16 6.05 14.82 2.29
C ARG A 16 6.74 14.26 3.53
N LEU A 17 6.55 14.90 4.69
CA LEU A 17 7.11 14.45 5.95
C LEU A 17 6.52 13.10 6.36
N TYR A 18 5.21 12.93 6.18
CA TYR A 18 4.54 11.66 6.39
C TYR A 18 5.12 10.55 5.50
N ALA A 19 5.25 10.80 4.19
CA ALA A 19 5.82 9.84 3.26
C ALA A 19 7.28 9.48 3.60
N THR A 20 8.11 10.47 3.92
CA THR A 20 9.50 10.25 4.36
C THR A 20 9.57 9.41 5.64
N PHE A 21 8.75 9.72 6.64
CA PHE A 21 8.69 8.98 7.89
C PHE A 21 8.27 7.52 7.66
N LEU A 22 7.23 7.28 6.85
CA LEU A 22 6.76 5.93 6.56
C LEU A 22 7.80 5.11 5.80
N LEU A 23 8.47 5.72 4.83
CA LEU A 23 9.55 5.08 4.09
C LEU A 23 10.75 4.74 4.95
N TRP A 24 11.13 5.66 5.85
CA TRP A 24 12.17 5.39 6.84
C TRP A 24 11.77 4.22 7.74
N MET A 25 10.57 4.25 8.33
CA MET A 25 10.06 3.18 9.20
C MET A 25 10.05 1.81 8.51
N LEU A 26 9.57 1.72 7.26
CA LEU A 26 9.58 0.46 6.53
C LEU A 26 11.01 -0.01 6.19
N SER A 27 11.93 0.92 5.91
CA SER A 27 13.35 0.59 5.69
C SER A 27 14.00 0.06 6.97
N GLU A 28 13.77 0.71 8.12
CA GLU A 28 14.24 0.25 9.43
C GLU A 28 13.72 -1.14 9.77
N LEU A 29 12.44 -1.42 9.47
CA LEU A 29 11.86 -2.76 9.67
C LEU A 29 12.53 -3.80 8.77
N PHE A 30 12.80 -3.47 7.52
CA PHE A 30 13.52 -4.36 6.63
C PHE A 30 14.93 -4.67 7.14
N GLU A 31 15.65 -3.67 7.66
CA GLU A 31 17.01 -3.84 8.16
C GLU A 31 17.07 -4.59 9.51
N SER A 32 16.11 -4.33 10.40
CA SER A 32 16.10 -4.89 11.76
C SER A 32 15.45 -6.27 11.86
N LEU A 33 14.49 -6.61 11.00
CA LEU A 33 13.79 -7.89 11.09
C LEU A 33 14.60 -9.04 10.45
N PRO A 34 14.56 -10.24 11.05
CA PRO A 34 15.17 -11.42 10.44
C PRO A 34 14.37 -11.86 9.20
N GLU A 35 15.04 -12.55 8.28
CA GLU A 35 14.37 -13.22 7.17
C GLU A 35 13.51 -14.37 7.71
N VAL A 36 12.27 -14.49 7.23
CA VAL A 36 11.34 -15.53 7.74
C VAL A 36 10.78 -16.44 6.65
N GLY A 37 11.10 -16.16 5.38
CA GLY A 37 10.62 -16.92 4.24
C GLY A 37 9.14 -16.68 3.94
N ASP A 38 8.49 -17.67 3.31
CA ASP A 38 7.08 -17.59 2.88
C ASP A 38 6.17 -18.21 3.94
N LEU A 39 5.70 -17.37 4.86
CA LEU A 39 4.79 -17.79 5.93
C LEU A 39 3.34 -17.73 5.44
N ASP A 40 2.51 -18.67 5.90
CA ASP A 40 1.06 -18.68 5.63
C ASP A 40 0.35 -17.38 6.08
N LYS A 41 0.89 -16.72 7.12
CA LYS A 41 0.38 -15.48 7.67
C LYS A 41 1.53 -14.52 8.02
N PRO A 42 1.36 -13.21 7.77
CA PRO A 42 2.35 -12.22 8.18
C PRO A 42 2.45 -12.14 9.72
N LYS A 43 3.65 -11.88 10.22
CA LYS A 43 3.93 -11.61 11.63
C LYS A 43 3.48 -10.22 12.06
N LEU A 44 3.49 -9.27 11.12
CA LEU A 44 3.12 -7.88 11.32
C LEU A 44 2.39 -7.36 10.08
N VAL A 45 1.40 -6.49 10.25
CA VAL A 45 0.67 -5.88 9.15
C VAL A 45 0.61 -4.37 9.34
N PHE A 46 1.02 -3.62 8.32
CA PHE A 46 0.83 -2.17 8.24
C PHE A 46 -0.36 -1.84 7.34
N PHE A 47 -1.22 -0.96 7.84
CA PHE A 47 -2.28 -0.33 7.07
C PHE A 47 -1.90 1.13 6.88
N PHE A 48 -1.69 1.52 5.62
CA PHE A 48 -1.48 2.92 5.24
C PHE A 48 -2.83 3.49 4.82
N ASP A 49 -3.48 4.15 5.77
CA ASP A 49 -4.68 4.94 5.46
C ASP A 49 -4.31 6.20 4.70
N GLU A 50 -5.21 6.64 3.85
CA GLU A 50 -5.00 7.73 2.89
C GLU A 50 -3.70 7.55 2.08
N ALA A 51 -3.50 6.34 1.53
CA ALA A 51 -2.32 5.98 0.77
C ALA A 51 -2.00 6.93 -0.39
N HIS A 52 -3.01 7.66 -0.90
CA HIS A 52 -2.83 8.70 -1.92
C HIS A 52 -1.78 9.76 -1.51
N LEU A 53 -1.61 10.03 -0.21
CA LEU A 53 -0.61 10.98 0.31
C LEU A 53 0.84 10.54 0.06
N LEU A 54 1.07 9.23 -0.13
CA LEU A 54 2.39 8.68 -0.44
C LEU A 54 2.79 8.89 -1.90
N PHE A 55 1.80 9.03 -2.79
CA PHE A 55 2.01 8.98 -4.24
C PHE A 55 1.69 10.31 -4.93
N LYS A 56 0.84 11.15 -4.34
CA LYS A 56 0.49 12.45 -4.89
C LYS A 56 1.72 13.36 -5.00
N ASP A 57 2.03 13.79 -6.22
CA ASP A 57 3.19 14.62 -6.56
C ASP A 57 4.54 14.01 -6.13
N ALA A 58 4.58 12.69 -5.91
CA ALA A 58 5.79 11.97 -5.54
C ALA A 58 6.73 11.88 -6.75
N PRO A 59 8.04 12.22 -6.58
CA PRO A 59 9.03 11.98 -7.63
C PRO A 59 9.11 10.50 -8.00
N ALA A 60 9.46 10.19 -9.25
CA ALA A 60 9.59 8.81 -9.73
C ALA A 60 10.51 7.96 -8.82
N ALA A 61 11.65 8.51 -8.41
CA ALA A 61 12.58 7.86 -7.50
C ALA A 61 11.95 7.49 -6.14
N LEU A 62 10.99 8.29 -5.64
CA LEU A 62 10.26 7.99 -4.40
C LEU A 62 9.33 6.80 -4.59
N ILE A 63 8.60 6.76 -5.71
CA ILE A 63 7.68 5.67 -6.06
C ILE A 63 8.45 4.36 -6.20
N GLU A 64 9.58 4.38 -6.92
CA GLU A 64 10.47 3.21 -7.07
C GLU A 64 10.99 2.71 -5.71
N ARG A 65 11.34 3.63 -4.80
CA ARG A 65 11.77 3.27 -3.46
C ARG A 65 10.65 2.64 -2.64
N ILE A 66 9.42 3.17 -2.70
CA ILE A 66 8.25 2.57 -2.06
C ILE A 66 8.04 1.14 -2.58
N GLU A 67 8.02 0.96 -3.89
CA GLU A 67 7.84 -0.35 -4.51
C GLU A 67 8.88 -1.37 -4.05
N LEU A 68 10.15 -0.98 -4.05
CA LEU A 68 11.26 -1.82 -3.61
C LEU A 68 11.11 -2.20 -2.13
N VAL A 69 10.82 -1.23 -1.26
CA VAL A 69 10.68 -1.48 0.18
C VAL A 69 9.48 -2.39 0.47
N VAL A 70 8.32 -2.14 -0.15
CA VAL A 70 7.12 -3.00 -0.01
C VAL A 70 7.40 -4.44 -0.41
N ARG A 71 8.15 -4.63 -1.51
CA ARG A 71 8.56 -5.96 -1.96
C ARG A 71 9.50 -6.64 -0.95
N LEU A 72 10.46 -5.90 -0.39
CA LEU A 72 11.47 -6.42 0.52
C LEU A 72 10.91 -6.78 1.91
N VAL A 73 10.04 -5.94 2.48
CA VAL A 73 9.48 -6.21 3.82
C VAL A 73 8.61 -7.47 3.85
N ARG A 74 8.08 -7.91 2.70
CA ARG A 74 7.31 -9.15 2.57
C ARG A 74 8.12 -10.37 3.02
N SER A 75 9.40 -10.48 2.65
CA SER A 75 10.24 -11.64 3.02
C SER A 75 10.62 -11.66 4.51
N LYS A 76 10.39 -10.54 5.20
CA LYS A 76 10.45 -10.39 6.67
C LYS A 76 9.15 -10.77 7.37
N GLY A 77 8.13 -11.20 6.62
CA GLY A 77 6.81 -11.53 7.16
C GLY A 77 5.99 -10.29 7.53
N VAL A 78 6.28 -9.14 6.91
CA VAL A 78 5.49 -7.91 7.08
C VAL A 78 4.53 -7.77 5.91
N GLY A 79 3.24 -7.69 6.20
CA GLY A 79 2.20 -7.35 5.22
C GLY A 79 2.01 -5.83 5.14
N VAL A 80 1.80 -5.32 3.93
CA VAL A 80 1.47 -3.91 3.68
C VAL A 80 0.13 -3.82 2.96
N TYR A 81 -0.78 -3.01 3.49
CA TYR A 81 -2.07 -2.69 2.89
C TYR A 81 -2.14 -1.18 2.64
N PHE A 82 -2.38 -0.81 1.39
CA PHE A 82 -2.69 0.57 1.03
C PHE A 82 -4.21 0.74 1.02
N VAL A 83 -4.71 1.64 1.85
CA VAL A 83 -6.14 1.96 1.94
C VAL A 83 -6.33 3.34 1.31
N THR A 84 -7.18 3.39 0.29
CA THR A 84 -7.49 4.61 -0.46
C THR A 84 -8.96 4.61 -0.86
N GLN A 85 -9.53 5.81 -1.02
CA GLN A 85 -10.88 5.99 -1.54
C GLN A 85 -10.94 5.77 -3.05
N ASN A 86 -9.87 6.11 -3.77
CA ASN A 86 -9.78 5.95 -5.22
C ASN A 86 -8.56 5.08 -5.57
N PRO A 87 -8.75 3.91 -6.23
CA PRO A 87 -7.64 3.08 -6.65
C PRO A 87 -6.68 3.78 -7.63
N LEU A 88 -7.14 4.82 -8.34
CA LEU A 88 -6.32 5.62 -9.26
C LEU A 88 -5.23 6.43 -8.56
N ASP A 89 -5.31 6.57 -7.23
CA ASP A 89 -4.30 7.30 -6.46
C ASP A 89 -3.06 6.45 -6.16
N ILE A 90 -3.08 5.15 -6.48
CA ILE A 90 -1.95 4.24 -6.32
C ILE A 90 -1.36 3.95 -7.71
N PRO A 91 -0.04 4.10 -7.90
CA PRO A 91 0.61 3.78 -9.17
C PRO A 91 0.39 2.32 -9.59
N ASP A 92 0.19 2.08 -10.89
CA ASP A 92 -0.03 0.74 -11.45
C ASP A 92 1.10 -0.24 -11.12
N THR A 93 2.35 0.25 -11.06
CA THR A 93 3.51 -0.59 -10.72
C THR A 93 3.41 -1.11 -9.28
N VAL A 94 2.95 -0.27 -8.35
CA VAL A 94 2.71 -0.65 -6.95
C VAL A 94 1.50 -1.57 -6.86
N LEU A 95 0.39 -1.24 -7.53
CA LEU A 95 -0.81 -2.09 -7.59
C LEU A 95 -0.50 -3.50 -8.13
N GLY A 96 0.42 -3.60 -9.10
CA GLY A 96 0.88 -4.88 -9.64
C GLY A 96 1.62 -5.77 -8.64
N GLN A 97 2.22 -5.19 -7.58
CA GLN A 97 2.87 -5.94 -6.51
C GLN A 97 1.90 -6.42 -5.42
N LEU A 98 0.68 -5.87 -5.37
CA LEU A 98 -0.30 -6.19 -4.33
C LEU A 98 -1.10 -7.44 -4.70
N GLY A 99 -0.80 -8.55 -4.04
CA GLY A 99 -1.45 -9.84 -4.30
C GLY A 99 -2.90 -9.96 -3.81
N ASN A 100 -3.28 -9.16 -2.81
CA ASN A 100 -4.63 -9.13 -2.25
C ASN A 100 -5.27 -7.78 -2.47
N ARG A 101 -6.55 -7.78 -2.86
CA ARG A 101 -7.34 -6.57 -3.06
C ARG A 101 -8.71 -6.75 -2.43
N VAL A 102 -9.12 -5.75 -1.66
CA VAL A 102 -10.45 -5.69 -1.06
C VAL A 102 -11.10 -4.42 -1.57
N GLN A 103 -12.10 -4.59 -2.43
CA GLN A 103 -12.80 -3.48 -3.03
C GLN A 103 -14.19 -3.39 -2.42
N HIS A 104 -14.43 -2.33 -1.63
CA HIS A 104 -15.77 -1.99 -1.17
C HIS A 104 -16.55 -1.32 -2.32
N ALA A 105 -17.79 -0.85 -2.09
CA ALA A 105 -18.67 -0.34 -3.14
C ALA A 105 -18.03 0.74 -4.05
N LEU A 106 -17.61 0.31 -5.24
CA LEU A 106 -17.52 1.01 -6.53
C LEU A 106 -18.56 2.08 -6.84
N ARG A 107 -18.44 3.35 -6.43
CA ARG A 107 -19.30 4.41 -7.01
C ARG A 107 -18.62 5.06 -8.23
N ALA A 108 -18.76 4.42 -9.39
CA ALA A 108 -18.19 4.91 -10.64
C ALA A 108 -19.14 5.91 -11.33
N PHE A 109 -18.98 7.20 -11.03
CA PHE A 109 -19.86 8.26 -11.55
C PHE A 109 -19.42 8.78 -12.91
N THR A 110 -18.14 8.65 -13.27
CA THR A 110 -17.62 9.11 -14.57
C THR A 110 -17.16 7.94 -15.45
N PRO A 111 -17.14 8.10 -16.80
CA PRO A 111 -16.60 7.08 -17.71
C PRO A 111 -15.14 6.71 -17.43
N ARG A 112 -14.35 7.65 -16.87
CA ARG A 112 -12.97 7.40 -16.46
C ARG A 112 -12.92 6.47 -15.24
N ASP A 113 -13.75 6.72 -14.23
CA ASP A 113 -13.84 5.87 -13.04
C ASP A 113 -14.30 4.46 -13.41
N GLN A 114 -15.25 4.33 -14.34
CA GLN A 114 -15.72 3.03 -14.82
C GLN A 114 -14.60 2.22 -15.49
N LYS A 115 -13.78 2.87 -16.34
CA LYS A 115 -12.62 2.21 -16.96
C LYS A 115 -11.59 1.80 -15.91
N ALA A 116 -11.31 2.66 -14.93
CA ALA A 116 -10.38 2.38 -13.85
C ALA A 116 -10.84 1.22 -12.97
N VAL A 117 -12.11 1.21 -12.57
CA VAL A 117 -12.75 0.12 -11.82
C VAL A 117 -12.66 -1.18 -12.60
N LYS A 118 -12.94 -1.15 -13.90
CA LYS A 118 -12.86 -2.33 -14.76
C LYS A 118 -11.43 -2.86 -14.84
N SER A 119 -10.45 -1.98 -15.10
CA SER A 119 -9.02 -2.35 -15.14
C SER A 119 -8.53 -2.90 -13.79
N ALA A 120 -8.95 -2.28 -12.68
CA ALA A 120 -8.62 -2.77 -11.34
C ALA A 120 -9.26 -4.13 -11.06
N ALA A 121 -10.50 -4.35 -11.50
CA ALA A 121 -11.20 -5.62 -11.37
C ALA A 121 -10.57 -6.74 -12.21
N ASP A 122 -10.12 -6.44 -13.44
CA ASP A 122 -9.45 -7.41 -14.33
C ASP A 122 -8.14 -7.95 -13.73
N THR A 123 -7.54 -7.21 -12.80
CA THR A 123 -6.33 -7.61 -12.07
C THR A 123 -6.60 -8.27 -10.71
N MET A 124 -7.87 -8.44 -10.32
CA MET A 124 -8.22 -9.22 -9.13
C MET A 124 -8.14 -10.72 -9.43
N ARG A 125 -7.77 -11.53 -8.43
CA ARG A 125 -7.91 -12.99 -8.53
C ARG A 125 -9.39 -13.33 -8.75
N ALA A 126 -9.66 -14.23 -9.71
CA ALA A 126 -10.98 -14.80 -9.88
C ALA A 126 -11.41 -15.47 -8.56
N ASN A 127 -12.62 -15.17 -8.11
CA ASN A 127 -13.17 -15.80 -6.91
C ASN A 127 -13.33 -17.30 -7.20
N PRO A 128 -12.68 -18.21 -6.44
CA PRO A 128 -13.02 -19.62 -6.51
C PRO A 128 -14.43 -19.73 -5.93
N GLY A 129 -15.41 -19.95 -6.80
CA GLY A 129 -16.82 -20.12 -6.41
C GLY A 129 -17.01 -21.22 -5.37
#